data_AF-A0AAE8QA51-F1
#
_entry.id   AF-A0AAE8QA51-F1
#
_cell.length_a   1.000
_cell.length_b   1.000
_cell.length_c   1.000
_cell.angle_alpha   90.00
_cell.angle_beta   90.00
_cell.angle_gamma   90.00
#
_symmetry.space_group_name_H-M   'P 1'
#
loop_
_entity.id
_entity.type
_entity.pdbx_description
1 polymer ?
#
loop_
_entity_poly.entity_id
_entity_poly.type
_entity_poly.pdbx_seq_one_letter_code
_entity_poly.pdbx_strand_id
1 'polypeptide(L)'
;MSYAAVVQHMRVHIECSEEDGKRDLHSRILDGEIEARAQRLEFKPALHYSPLPPSPEVIMNAEGPGWLRFVEPLKDYLTDKTPVHEWTDYHILFWADGQRKAAGRPTGRIIATGIELSRADVFRLYPAEEAGETVVGPPIDKSGASRRGRPLKYDWADAAAFITRYMLANDPSQVDALRALEEWFATKPGEAPDSRSVERFVSRVFNGG
;
A
#
# COMPACT_ATOMS: atom_id res chain seq x y z
N MET A 1 -1.59 2.22 -1.70
CA MET A 1 -1.76 0.79 -2.08
C MET A 1 -2.69 0.13 -1.05
N SER A 2 -3.56 -0.80 -1.44
CA SER A 2 -4.44 -1.47 -0.46
C SER A 2 -3.67 -2.51 0.37
N TYR A 3 -4.17 -2.83 1.56
CA TYR A 3 -3.57 -3.84 2.43
C TYR A 3 -3.38 -5.20 1.72
N ALA A 4 -4.43 -5.71 1.09
CA ALA A 4 -4.38 -6.98 0.35
C ALA A 4 -3.37 -6.96 -0.82
N ALA A 5 -3.22 -5.81 -1.49
CA ALA A 5 -2.23 -5.68 -2.56
C ALA A 5 -0.79 -5.74 -2.01
N VAL A 6 -0.51 -5.13 -0.86
CA VAL A 6 0.81 -5.23 -0.22
C VAL A 6 1.08 -6.66 0.26
N VAL A 7 0.11 -7.33 0.88
CA VAL A 7 0.29 -8.73 1.31
C VAL A 7 0.54 -9.64 0.09
N GLN A 8 -0.17 -9.43 -1.01
CA GLN A 8 0.07 -10.18 -2.24
C GLN A 8 1.48 -9.90 -2.81
N HIS A 9 1.91 -8.64 -2.81
CA HIS A 9 3.25 -8.24 -3.21
C HIS A 9 4.32 -8.93 -2.36
N MET A 10 4.18 -8.91 -1.03
CA MET A 10 5.10 -9.58 -0.10
C MET A 10 5.16 -11.09 -0.32
N ARG A 11 4.02 -11.74 -0.60
CA ARG A 11 3.98 -13.18 -0.88
C ARG A 11 4.75 -13.56 -2.14
N VAL A 12 4.68 -12.73 -3.18
CA VAL A 12 5.40 -12.98 -4.43
C VAL A 12 6.90 -12.75 -4.25
N HIS A 13 7.30 -11.76 -3.46
CA HIS A 13 8.70 -11.33 -3.37
C HIS A 13 9.52 -11.93 -2.22
N ILE A 14 8.88 -12.28 -1.11
CA ILE A 14 9.54 -12.76 0.12
C ILE A 14 9.29 -14.25 0.34
N GLU A 15 8.52 -14.90 -0.54
CA GLU A 15 8.08 -16.30 -0.41
C GLU A 15 7.50 -16.61 0.99
N CYS A 16 6.75 -15.66 1.57
CA CYS A 16 6.16 -15.82 2.88
C CYS A 16 4.73 -16.41 2.80
N SER A 17 4.28 -17.01 3.90
CA SER A 17 2.85 -17.31 4.05
C SER A 17 2.04 -16.00 4.12
N GLU A 18 0.75 -16.08 3.83
CA GLU A 18 -0.13 -14.90 3.95
C GLU A 18 -0.15 -14.34 5.38
N GLU A 19 -0.17 -15.23 6.37
CA GLU A 19 -0.20 -14.85 7.79
C GLU A 19 1.12 -14.22 8.24
N ASP A 20 2.26 -14.70 7.73
CA ASP A 20 3.56 -14.11 8.04
C ASP A 20 3.72 -12.75 7.35
N GLY A 21 3.24 -12.62 6.11
CA GLY A 21 3.22 -11.34 5.39
C GLY A 21 2.34 -10.30 6.09
N LYS A 22 1.16 -10.70 6.56
CA LYS A 22 0.28 -9.86 7.39
C LYS A 22 0.96 -9.43 8.69
N ARG A 23 1.63 -10.36 9.39
CA ARG A 23 2.32 -10.08 10.65
C ARG A 23 3.48 -9.10 10.47
N ASP A 24 4.32 -9.30 9.45
CA ASP A 24 5.43 -8.41 9.15
C ASP A 24 4.91 -7.03 8.71
N LEU A 25 3.91 -6.98 7.83
CA LEU A 25 3.27 -5.73 7.43
C LEU A 25 2.71 -4.94 8.63
N HIS A 26 2.07 -5.61 9.59
CA HIS A 26 1.61 -4.98 10.83
C HIS A 26 2.77 -4.37 11.63
N SER A 27 3.87 -5.12 11.80
CA SER A 27 5.05 -4.60 12.51
C SER A 27 5.58 -3.34 11.85
N ARG A 28 5.78 -3.37 10.52
CA ARG A 28 6.35 -2.25 9.76
C ARG A 28 5.50 -0.99 9.82
N ILE A 29 4.18 -1.13 9.86
CA ILE A 29 3.27 0.00 10.01
C ILE A 29 3.33 0.54 11.46
N LEU A 30 3.38 -0.34 12.47
CA LEU A 30 3.52 0.07 13.88
C LEU A 30 4.86 0.75 14.16
N ASP A 31 5.93 0.28 13.53
CA ASP A 31 7.28 0.84 13.63
C ASP A 31 7.42 2.15 12.82
N GLY A 32 6.38 2.53 12.07
CA GLY A 32 6.36 3.75 11.25
C GLY A 32 7.21 3.66 9.98
N GLU A 33 7.66 2.46 9.60
CA GLU A 33 8.44 2.23 8.38
C GLU A 33 7.57 2.25 7.11
N ILE A 34 6.27 1.99 7.25
CA ILE A 34 5.24 2.14 6.20
C ILE A 34 4.18 3.11 6.69
N GLU A 35 4.03 4.25 6.00
CA GLU A 35 2.93 5.16 6.30
C GLU A 35 1.59 4.52 5.91
N ALA A 36 0.69 4.42 6.88
CA ALA A 36 -0.70 4.04 6.68
C ALA A 36 -1.63 5.25 6.82
N ARG A 37 -2.59 5.37 5.91
CA ARG A 37 -3.65 6.39 5.89
C ARG A 37 -5.00 5.72 5.93
N ALA A 38 -5.97 6.33 6.60
CA ALA A 38 -7.35 5.88 6.53
C ALA A 38 -8.18 6.85 5.72
N GLN A 39 -8.94 6.35 4.74
CA GLN A 39 -9.89 7.15 3.99
C GLN A 39 -10.92 7.82 4.90
N ARG A 40 -11.36 7.11 5.95
CA ARG A 40 -12.33 7.59 6.92
C ARG A 40 -11.95 7.16 8.33
N LEU A 41 -12.06 8.10 9.26
CA LEU A 41 -11.77 7.91 10.68
C LEU A 41 -12.94 8.42 11.53
N GLU A 42 -13.54 7.52 12.30
CA GLU A 42 -14.69 7.78 13.15
C GLU A 42 -14.32 7.78 14.63
N PHE A 43 -14.62 8.86 15.33
CA PHE A 43 -14.56 8.89 16.79
C PHE A 43 -15.95 8.60 17.35
N LYS A 44 -16.12 7.44 18.00
CA LYS A 44 -17.33 7.11 18.73
C LYS A 44 -17.08 7.28 20.24
N PRO A 45 -17.91 8.02 20.99
CA PRO A 45 -17.74 8.15 22.42
C PRO A 45 -17.83 6.79 23.13
N ALA A 46 -17.18 6.67 24.28
CA ALA A 46 -17.29 5.47 25.10
C ALA A 46 -18.76 5.27 25.49
N LEU A 47 -19.31 4.08 25.24
CA LEU A 47 -20.62 3.73 25.78
C LEU A 47 -20.49 3.64 27.30
N HIS A 48 -21.41 4.27 28.04
CA HIS A 48 -21.37 4.27 29.49
C HIS A 48 -21.31 2.85 30.08
N TYR A 49 -20.41 2.67 31.06
CA TYR A 49 -20.29 1.60 32.05
C TYR A 49 -20.88 0.22 31.68
N SER A 50 -20.19 -0.51 30.82
CA SER A 50 -20.17 -1.97 30.92
C SER A 50 -18.86 -2.39 31.61
N PRO A 51 -18.89 -3.23 32.67
CA PRO A 51 -17.68 -3.74 33.32
C PRO A 51 -16.89 -4.72 32.44
N LEU A 52 -17.44 -5.10 31.28
CA LEU A 52 -16.81 -5.93 30.27
C LEU A 52 -16.61 -5.11 28.99
N PRO A 53 -15.45 -5.23 28.31
CA PRO A 53 -15.31 -4.65 26.98
C PRO A 53 -16.40 -5.26 26.07
N PRO A 54 -17.23 -4.44 25.40
CA PRO A 54 -18.21 -4.95 24.44
C PRO A 54 -17.51 -5.70 23.31
N SER A 55 -18.18 -6.68 22.71
CA SER A 55 -17.62 -7.40 21.56
C SER A 55 -17.42 -6.46 20.35
N PRO A 56 -16.45 -6.74 19.46
CA PRO A 56 -16.22 -5.98 18.23
C PRO A 56 -17.48 -5.67 17.42
N GLU A 57 -18.39 -6.64 17.27
CA GLU A 57 -19.63 -6.46 16.51
C GLU A 57 -20.57 -5.43 17.15
N VAL A 58 -20.67 -5.43 18.49
CA VAL A 58 -21.45 -4.42 19.24
C VAL A 58 -20.78 -3.05 19.15
N ILE A 59 -19.45 -3.03 19.09
CA ILE A 59 -18.63 -1.82 18.95
C ILE A 59 -18.81 -1.17 17.57
N MET A 60 -18.81 -1.95 16.49
CA MET A 60 -19.04 -1.40 15.15
C MET A 60 -20.45 -0.80 15.03
N ASN A 61 -21.44 -1.49 15.58
CA ASN A 61 -22.85 -1.18 15.40
C ASN A 61 -23.46 -0.20 16.41
N ALA A 62 -22.72 0.24 17.44
CA ALA A 62 -23.31 1.19 18.38
C ALA A 62 -23.62 2.54 17.71
N GLU A 63 -24.91 2.88 17.69
CA GLU A 63 -25.50 4.09 17.15
C GLU A 63 -25.32 5.27 18.13
N GLY A 64 -24.08 5.75 18.26
CA GLY A 64 -23.79 7.03 18.90
C GLY A 64 -23.42 8.08 17.86
N PRO A 65 -23.57 9.39 18.14
CA PRO A 65 -23.08 10.44 17.25
C PRO A 65 -21.56 10.32 17.12
N GLY A 66 -21.11 9.83 15.96
CA GLY A 66 -19.70 9.72 15.61
C GLY A 66 -19.19 11.02 15.00
N TRP A 67 -17.96 11.40 15.33
CA TRP A 67 -17.29 12.52 14.68
C TRP A 67 -16.43 11.96 13.55
N LEU A 68 -16.65 12.44 12.33
CA LEU A 68 -16.01 11.95 11.11
C LEU A 68 -14.85 12.84 10.70
N ARG A 69 -13.71 12.22 10.40
CA ARG A 69 -12.60 12.82 9.68
C ARG A 69 -12.32 12.01 8.42
N PHE A 70 -11.87 12.69 7.37
CA PHE A 70 -11.51 12.07 6.10
C PHE A 70 -10.00 12.19 5.89
N VAL A 71 -9.38 11.10 5.46
CA VAL A 71 -7.95 11.03 5.07
C VAL A 71 -7.01 11.57 6.16
N GLU A 72 -6.75 10.75 7.17
CA GLU A 72 -5.79 11.06 8.24
C GLU A 72 -4.62 10.06 8.20
N PRO A 73 -3.36 10.51 8.35
CA PRO A 73 -2.24 9.64 8.66
C PRO A 73 -2.49 8.89 9.97
N LEU A 74 -2.31 7.57 9.97
CA LEU A 74 -2.56 6.75 11.15
C LEU A 74 -1.42 6.79 12.18
N LYS A 75 -0.25 7.30 11.80
CA LYS A 75 0.93 7.41 12.67
C LYS A 75 0.66 8.14 13.99
N ASP A 76 -0.23 9.14 13.98
CA ASP A 76 -0.56 9.94 15.17
C ASP A 76 -1.46 9.16 16.14
N TYR A 77 -2.07 8.07 15.66
CA TYR A 77 -2.92 7.18 16.43
C TYR A 77 -2.22 5.88 16.81
N LEU A 78 -1.31 5.36 15.97
CA LEU A 78 -0.49 4.18 16.23
C LEU A 78 0.65 4.50 17.18
N THR A 79 0.31 4.67 18.47
CA THR A 79 1.29 4.90 19.53
C THR A 79 1.15 3.82 20.60
N ASP A 80 2.19 3.61 21.42
CA ASP A 80 2.13 2.72 22.60
C ASP A 80 0.96 3.06 23.55
N LYS A 81 0.45 4.29 23.46
CA LYS A 81 -0.65 4.81 24.28
C LYS A 81 -2.03 4.58 23.64
N THR A 82 -2.12 4.07 22.42
CA THR A 82 -3.39 3.77 21.76
C THR A 82 -3.41 2.29 21.37
N PRO A 83 -3.82 1.39 22.28
CA PRO A 83 -3.83 -0.03 21.97
C PRO A 83 -4.76 -0.30 20.79
N VAL A 84 -4.21 -0.93 19.75
CA VAL A 84 -4.97 -1.49 18.63
C VAL A 84 -5.75 -2.69 19.17
N HIS A 85 -7.08 -2.61 19.10
CA HIS A 85 -7.95 -3.70 19.54
C HIS A 85 -8.08 -4.78 18.47
N GLU A 86 -8.29 -4.31 17.26
CA GLU A 86 -8.64 -5.14 16.12
C GLU A 86 -8.04 -4.50 14.88
N TRP A 87 -7.43 -5.35 14.07
CA TRP A 87 -6.90 -4.99 12.76
C TRP A 87 -7.40 -6.03 11.77
N THR A 88 -8.23 -5.58 10.85
CA THR A 88 -8.74 -6.38 9.73
C THR A 88 -8.36 -5.74 8.40
N ASP A 89 -8.63 -6.44 7.30
CA ASP A 89 -8.44 -5.89 5.95
C ASP A 89 -9.33 -4.65 5.67
N TYR A 90 -10.39 -4.46 6.44
CA TYR A 90 -11.39 -3.41 6.21
C TYR A 90 -11.24 -2.22 7.17
N HIS A 91 -10.77 -2.49 8.39
CA HIS A 91 -10.74 -1.47 9.43
C HIS A 91 -9.70 -1.75 10.52
N ILE A 92 -9.30 -0.67 11.20
CA ILE A 92 -8.49 -0.70 12.41
C ILE A 92 -9.30 -0.04 13.52
N LEU A 93 -9.43 -0.74 14.64
CA LEU A 93 -10.13 -0.28 15.83
C LEU A 93 -9.13 0.07 16.92
N PHE A 94 -9.19 1.31 17.41
CA PHE A 94 -8.37 1.79 18.51
C PHE A 94 -9.21 1.97 19.77
N TRP A 95 -8.71 1.47 20.91
CA TRP A 95 -9.22 1.86 22.22
C TRP A 95 -8.60 3.19 22.62
N ALA A 96 -9.41 4.21 22.87
CA ALA A 96 -8.88 5.46 23.40
C ALA A 96 -8.74 5.45 24.94
N ASP A 97 -8.74 4.30 25.60
CA ASP A 97 -8.53 4.23 27.06
C ASP A 97 -7.17 4.79 27.49
N GLY A 98 -6.15 4.76 26.61
CA GLY A 98 -4.86 5.37 26.92
C GLY A 98 -4.86 6.91 26.94
N GLN A 99 -5.87 7.57 26.36
CA GLN A 99 -6.08 9.01 26.57
C GLN A 99 -6.78 9.33 27.90
N ARG A 100 -7.35 8.35 28.62
CA ARG A 100 -7.98 8.58 29.93
C ARG A 100 -6.97 9.11 30.95
N LYS A 101 -5.72 8.62 30.88
CA LYS A 101 -4.60 9.11 31.71
C LYS A 101 -4.16 10.53 31.36
N ALA A 102 -4.40 11.00 30.13
CA ALA A 102 -4.01 12.33 29.66
C ALA A 102 -5.14 13.37 29.74
N ALA A 103 -6.39 12.97 29.53
CA ALA A 103 -7.55 13.87 29.37
C ALA A 103 -8.60 13.76 30.50
N GLY A 104 -8.46 12.80 31.43
CA GLY A 104 -9.33 12.67 32.61
C GLY A 104 -10.79 12.34 32.34
N ARG A 105 -11.16 11.97 31.10
CA ARG A 105 -12.54 11.61 30.69
C ARG A 105 -12.56 10.24 30.00
N PRO A 106 -13.71 9.54 29.92
CA PRO A 106 -13.87 8.36 29.09
C PRO A 106 -13.63 8.77 27.63
N THR A 107 -12.44 8.48 27.14
CA THR A 107 -12.04 8.72 25.77
C THR A 107 -12.51 7.51 24.97
N GLY A 108 -13.30 7.77 23.93
CA GLY A 108 -14.08 6.75 23.24
C GLY A 108 -13.26 5.74 22.44
N ARG A 109 -13.66 5.50 21.19
CA ARG A 109 -12.96 4.62 20.26
C ARG A 109 -12.79 5.31 18.93
N ILE A 110 -11.74 4.92 18.22
CA ILE A 110 -11.46 5.37 16.87
C ILE A 110 -11.63 4.18 15.94
N ILE A 111 -12.38 4.35 14.87
CA ILE A 111 -12.55 3.34 13.82
C ILE A 111 -11.97 3.94 12.54
N ALA A 112 -10.83 3.42 12.08
CA ALA A 112 -10.25 3.75 10.81
C ALA A 112 -10.70 2.75 9.75
N THR A 113 -11.16 3.22 8.61
CA THR A 113 -11.66 2.40 7.49
C THR A 113 -11.05 2.84 6.17
N GLY A 114 -10.96 1.91 5.21
CA GLY A 114 -10.33 2.17 3.91
C GLY A 114 -8.85 2.48 4.08
N ILE A 115 -8.10 1.51 4.61
CA ILE A 115 -6.68 1.67 4.92
C ILE A 115 -5.87 1.63 3.62
N GLU A 116 -5.10 2.68 3.39
CA GLU A 116 -4.18 2.83 2.27
C GLU A 116 -2.74 2.96 2.78
N LEU A 117 -1.84 2.21 2.16
CA LEU A 117 -0.42 2.16 2.51
C LEU A 117 0.41 2.92 1.49
N SER A 118 1.40 3.69 1.97
CA SER A 118 2.38 4.39 1.15
C SER A 118 3.10 3.42 0.24
N ARG A 119 3.00 3.68 -1.06
CA ARG A 119 3.58 2.77 -2.07
C ARG A 119 5.09 2.90 -2.12
N ALA A 120 5.59 4.12 -1.95
CA ALA A 120 7.01 4.39 -1.85
C ALA A 120 7.65 3.61 -0.68
N ASP A 121 7.00 3.57 0.47
CA ASP A 121 7.51 2.82 1.63
C ASP A 121 7.48 1.31 1.42
N VAL A 122 6.38 0.80 0.85
CA VAL A 122 6.24 -0.62 0.52
C VAL A 122 7.35 -1.05 -0.44
N PHE A 123 7.59 -0.30 -1.52
CA PHE A 123 8.65 -0.64 -2.48
C PHE A 123 10.07 -0.38 -1.96
N ARG A 124 10.23 0.47 -0.95
CA ARG A 124 11.52 0.65 -0.27
C ARG A 124 11.89 -0.58 0.57
N LEU A 125 10.92 -1.19 1.23
CA LEU A 125 11.13 -2.37 2.10
C LEU A 125 11.06 -3.69 1.32
N TYR A 126 10.17 -3.73 0.33
CA TYR A 126 9.95 -4.86 -0.56
C TYR A 126 10.15 -4.37 -1.98
N PRO A 127 11.39 -4.13 -2.41
CA PRO A 127 11.64 -3.75 -3.79
C PRO A 127 11.13 -4.87 -4.68
N ALA A 128 10.26 -4.52 -5.63
CA ALA A 128 10.03 -5.39 -6.78
C ALA A 128 11.41 -5.61 -7.40
N GLU A 129 11.92 -6.84 -7.42
CA GLU A 129 13.22 -7.13 -8.01
C GLU A 129 13.32 -6.42 -9.35
N GLU A 130 14.37 -5.61 -9.51
CA GLU A 130 14.85 -5.27 -10.83
C GLU A 130 15.02 -6.62 -11.56
N ALA A 131 14.45 -6.74 -12.75
CA ALA A 131 14.92 -7.73 -13.71
C ALA A 131 16.41 -7.43 -13.98
N GLY A 132 17.31 -7.91 -13.12
CA GLY A 132 18.68 -7.43 -13.14
C GLY A 132 19.60 -7.84 -12.00
N GLU A 133 19.79 -9.13 -11.72
CA GLU A 133 21.16 -9.65 -11.52
C GLU A 133 21.27 -11.17 -11.81
N THR A 134 21.97 -11.47 -12.91
CA THR A 134 22.86 -12.64 -13.10
C THR A 134 22.43 -14.01 -12.53
N VAL A 135 21.56 -14.71 -13.25
CA VAL A 135 21.74 -16.16 -13.40
C VAL A 135 22.75 -16.37 -14.52
N VAL A 136 23.92 -16.91 -14.16
CA VAL A 136 24.86 -17.55 -15.09
C VAL A 136 24.16 -18.78 -15.69
N GLY A 137 23.33 -18.54 -16.70
CA GLY A 137 22.84 -19.51 -17.68
C GLY A 137 23.53 -19.25 -19.02
N PRO A 138 23.69 -20.25 -19.89
CA PRO A 138 24.72 -20.29 -20.93
C PRO A 138 24.57 -19.11 -21.90
N PRO A 139 25.69 -18.68 -22.53
CA PRO A 139 25.81 -17.37 -23.17
C PRO A 139 24.68 -17.17 -24.18
N ILE A 140 23.83 -16.18 -23.93
CA ILE A 140 23.01 -15.65 -25.02
C ILE A 140 23.96 -14.79 -25.83
N ASP A 141 24.52 -15.43 -26.85
CA ASP A 141 25.32 -14.81 -27.88
C ASP A 141 24.69 -13.48 -28.31
N LYS A 142 25.51 -12.44 -28.37
CA LYS A 142 25.23 -11.19 -29.11
C LYS A 142 25.14 -11.41 -30.63
N SER A 143 24.85 -12.63 -31.07
CA SER A 143 24.66 -13.00 -32.46
C SER A 143 23.85 -14.29 -32.54
N GLY A 144 22.63 -14.24 -33.09
CA GLY A 144 21.98 -15.45 -33.56
C GLY A 144 20.48 -15.56 -33.28
N ALA A 145 19.69 -15.27 -34.33
CA ALA A 145 18.51 -16.03 -34.72
C ALA A 145 17.38 -16.29 -33.68
N SER A 146 16.37 -15.42 -33.74
CA SER A 146 14.97 -15.78 -33.95
C SER A 146 14.46 -17.12 -33.37
N ARG A 147 13.77 -17.07 -32.23
CA ARG A 147 12.66 -17.98 -31.91
C ARG A 147 11.40 -17.21 -31.53
N ARG A 148 10.59 -16.94 -32.56
CA ARG A 148 9.13 -16.76 -32.57
C ARG A 148 8.53 -15.88 -31.47
N GLY A 149 8.83 -14.59 -31.54
CA GLY A 149 8.01 -13.53 -30.98
C GLY A 149 8.29 -12.28 -31.80
N ARG A 150 7.25 -11.57 -32.25
CA ARG A 150 7.38 -10.30 -32.96
C ARG A 150 8.36 -9.41 -32.16
N PRO A 151 9.31 -8.69 -32.79
CA PRO A 151 10.14 -7.72 -32.08
C PRO A 151 9.22 -6.83 -31.22
N LEU A 152 9.54 -6.70 -29.93
CA LEU A 152 8.78 -5.82 -29.06
C LEU A 152 8.88 -4.42 -29.67
N LYS A 153 7.73 -3.86 -30.07
CA LYS A 153 7.67 -2.58 -30.77
C LYS A 153 8.21 -1.43 -29.89
N TYR A 154 8.20 -1.62 -28.58
CA TYR A 154 8.61 -0.65 -27.58
C TYR A 154 9.46 -1.33 -26.49
N ASP A 155 10.43 -0.59 -25.95
CA ASP A 155 11.27 -1.05 -24.85
C ASP A 155 10.52 -0.93 -23.50
N TRP A 156 9.64 -1.91 -23.26
CA TRP A 156 8.86 -1.97 -22.02
C TRP A 156 9.70 -2.29 -20.78
N ALA A 157 10.93 -2.80 -20.95
CA ALA A 157 11.83 -3.05 -19.82
C ALA A 157 12.39 -1.74 -19.28
N ASP A 158 12.85 -0.85 -20.17
CA ASP A 158 13.31 0.49 -19.79
C ASP A 158 12.14 1.36 -19.27
N ALA A 159 10.93 1.17 -19.82
CA ALA A 159 9.71 1.80 -19.30
C ALA A 159 9.37 1.36 -17.86
N ALA A 160 9.60 0.08 -17.55
CA ALA A 160 9.42 -0.45 -16.19
C ALA A 160 10.43 0.17 -15.22
N ALA A 161 11.70 0.26 -15.61
CA ALA A 161 12.72 0.90 -14.79
C ALA A 161 12.42 2.39 -14.53
N PHE A 162 11.97 3.12 -15.56
CA PHE A 162 11.56 4.51 -15.41
C PHE A 162 10.39 4.66 -14.44
N ILE A 163 9.29 3.92 -14.64
CA ILE A 163 8.08 4.11 -13.84
C ILE A 163 8.32 3.71 -12.38
N THR A 164 9.09 2.66 -12.12
CA THR A 164 9.45 2.26 -10.76
C THR A 164 10.26 3.34 -10.04
N ARG A 165 11.28 3.92 -10.70
CA ARG A 165 12.06 5.03 -10.13
C ARG A 165 11.20 6.28 -9.91
N TYR A 166 10.33 6.60 -10.86
CA TYR A 166 9.40 7.73 -10.75
C TYR A 166 8.44 7.55 -9.57
N MET A 167 7.95 6.33 -9.36
CA MET A 167 7.06 6.01 -8.25
C MET A 167 7.75 6.09 -6.89
N LEU A 168 8.97 5.57 -6.78
CA LEU A 168 9.78 5.65 -5.56
C LEU A 168 10.09 7.10 -5.16
N ALA A 169 10.33 7.97 -6.15
CA ALA A 169 10.72 9.36 -5.88
C ALA A 169 9.54 10.31 -5.60
N ASN A 170 8.33 10.00 -6.09
CA ASN A 170 7.24 10.99 -6.14
C ASN A 170 5.91 10.51 -5.54
N ASP A 171 5.77 9.23 -5.16
CA ASP A 171 4.49 8.60 -4.74
C ASP A 171 3.27 9.07 -5.58
N PRO A 172 3.33 8.96 -6.91
CA PRO A 172 2.36 9.60 -7.81
C PRO A 172 1.01 8.87 -7.81
N SER A 173 -0.06 9.61 -8.12
CA SER A 173 -1.34 9.01 -8.51
C SER A 173 -1.18 8.21 -9.81
N GLN A 174 -2.13 7.30 -10.11
CA GLN A 174 -2.09 6.53 -11.37
C GLN A 174 -2.14 7.44 -12.61
N VAL A 175 -2.87 8.55 -12.52
CA VAL A 175 -2.98 9.56 -13.59
C VAL A 175 -1.65 10.27 -13.80
N ASP A 176 -0.96 10.64 -12.72
CA ASP A 176 0.35 11.30 -12.80
C ASP A 176 1.44 10.34 -13.31
N ALA A 177 1.38 9.07 -12.92
CA ALA A 177 2.27 8.02 -13.43
C ALA A 177 2.05 7.77 -14.93
N LEU A 178 0.79 7.78 -15.39
CA LEU A 178 0.45 7.69 -16.81
C LEU A 178 1.04 8.85 -17.59
N ARG A 179 0.79 10.09 -17.15
CA ARG A 179 1.32 11.29 -17.81
C ARG A 179 2.85 11.27 -17.87
N ALA A 180 3.52 10.94 -16.77
CA ALA A 180 4.97 10.87 -16.71
C ALA A 180 5.55 9.82 -17.68
N LEU A 181 4.89 8.67 -17.82
CA LEU A 181 5.35 7.63 -18.74
C LEU A 181 5.11 8.00 -20.21
N GLU A 182 3.99 8.67 -20.53
CA GLU A 182 3.74 9.21 -21.86
C GLU A 182 4.77 10.27 -22.24
N GLU A 183 5.08 11.20 -21.33
CA GLU A 183 6.13 12.21 -21.51
C GLU A 183 7.51 11.56 -21.72
N TRP A 184 7.83 10.54 -20.94
CA TRP A 184 9.08 9.79 -21.10
C TRP A 184 9.19 9.11 -22.47
N PHE A 185 8.13 8.44 -22.94
CA PHE A 185 8.12 7.87 -24.29
C PHE A 185 8.25 8.93 -25.38
N ALA A 186 7.72 10.15 -25.17
CA ALA A 186 7.90 11.26 -26.11
C ALA A 186 9.35 11.76 -26.18
N THR A 187 10.18 11.50 -25.17
CA THR A 187 11.63 11.82 -25.21
C THR A 187 12.47 10.76 -25.92
N LYS A 188 11.94 9.55 -26.15
CA LYS A 188 12.66 8.45 -26.79
C LYS A 188 12.57 8.56 -28.31
N PRO A 189 13.67 8.28 -29.04
CA PRO A 189 13.61 8.22 -30.50
C PRO A 189 12.79 6.98 -30.93
N GLY A 190 11.67 7.22 -31.62
CA GLY A 190 10.83 6.14 -32.14
C GLY A 190 9.34 6.52 -32.20
N GLU A 191 8.51 5.56 -32.60
CA GLU A 191 7.06 5.69 -32.50
C GLU A 191 6.66 5.51 -31.03
N ALA A 192 5.94 6.47 -30.45
CA ALA A 192 5.41 6.33 -29.10
C ALA A 192 4.32 5.24 -29.07
N PRO A 193 4.19 4.47 -27.97
CA PRO A 193 3.06 3.59 -27.78
C PRO A 193 1.74 4.35 -27.80
N ASP A 194 0.66 3.69 -28.23
CA ASP A 194 -0.67 4.26 -28.05
C ASP A 194 -1.00 4.41 -26.56
N SER A 195 -1.77 5.44 -26.21
CA SER A 195 -2.13 5.74 -24.82
C SER A 195 -2.79 4.56 -24.11
N ARG A 196 -3.53 3.70 -24.83
CA ARG A 196 -4.15 2.49 -24.24
C ARG A 196 -3.11 1.47 -23.80
N SER A 197 -2.01 1.33 -24.52
CA SER A 197 -0.91 0.43 -24.18
C SER A 197 -0.15 0.93 -22.96
N VAL A 198 0.08 2.24 -22.88
CA VAL A 198 0.68 2.90 -21.71
C VAL A 198 -0.24 2.77 -20.49
N GLU A 199 -1.54 3.03 -20.65
CA GLU A 199 -2.56 2.88 -19.60
C GLU A 199 -2.62 1.45 -19.05
N ARG A 200 -2.63 0.43 -19.92
CA ARG A 200 -2.57 -0.98 -19.49
C ARG A 200 -1.28 -1.34 -18.78
N PHE A 201 -0.17 -0.71 -19.15
CA PHE A 201 1.11 -0.94 -18.50
C PHE A 201 1.11 -0.34 -17.09
N VAL A 202 0.75 0.94 -16.98
CA VAL A 202 0.63 1.64 -15.69
C VAL A 202 -0.39 0.98 -14.78
N SER A 203 -1.55 0.60 -15.31
CA SER A 203 -2.58 -0.12 -14.54
C SER A 203 -2.06 -1.46 -14.01
N ARG A 204 -1.22 -2.17 -14.75
CA ARG A 204 -0.60 -3.42 -14.27
C ARG A 204 0.39 -3.15 -13.15
N VAL A 205 1.25 -2.14 -13.29
CA VAL A 205 2.16 -1.72 -12.22
C VAL A 205 1.37 -1.25 -10.98
N PHE A 206 0.20 -0.63 -11.18
CA PHE A 206 -0.64 -0.13 -10.10
C PHE A 206 -1.48 -1.21 -9.39
N ASN A 207 -1.97 -2.20 -10.12
CA ASN A 207 -2.94 -3.19 -9.63
C ASN A 207 -2.39 -4.62 -9.51
N GLY A 208 -1.15 -4.86 -9.93
CA GLY A 208 -0.58 -6.21 -10.09
C GLY A 208 0.94 -6.25 -10.02
N GLY A 209 1.49 -5.68 -8.95
CA GLY A 209 2.76 -6.08 -8.35
C GLY A 209 2.49 -6.63 -6.97
#